data_AF-A0A412K733-F1
#
_entry.id   AF-A0A412K733-F1
#
_cell.length_a   1.000
_cell.length_b   1.000
_cell.length_c   1.000
_cell.angle_alpha   90.00
_cell.angle_beta   90.00
_cell.angle_gamma   90.00
#
_symmetry.space_group_name_H-M   'P 1'
#
loop_
_entity.id
_entity.type
_entity.pdbx_description
1 polymer ?
#
loop_
_entity_poly.entity_id
_entity_poly.type
_entity_poly.pdbx_seq_one_letter_code
_entity_poly.pdbx_strand_id
1 'polypeptide(L)'
;MYVITNTDNGKLYVGSATGRNGIYQRWKNYIDYDRRGNTELRKLVEQQGEAYVETHFRYTLLEHYDSTVPKNVVLARETYWKQALDTRKHGYNDN
;
A
#
# COMPACT_ATOMS: atom_id res chain seq x y z
N MET A 1 -4.71 2.97 7.63
CA MET A 1 -3.47 2.24 7.31
C MET A 1 -3.83 0.91 6.70
N TYR A 2 -3.12 0.51 5.65
CA TYR A 2 -3.32 -0.79 5.02
C TYR A 2 -1.98 -1.43 4.67
N VAL A 3 -2.03 -2.74 4.47
CA VAL A 3 -0.96 -3.53 3.89
C VAL A 3 -1.47 -4.23 2.63
N ILE A 4 -0.62 -4.30 1.61
CA ILE A 4 -0.79 -5.16 0.44
C ILE A 4 0.24 -6.26 0.58
N THR A 5 -0.21 -7.51 0.58
CA THR A 5 0.65 -8.70 0.63
C THR A 5 0.68 -9.33 -0.74
N ASN A 6 1.88 -9.54 -1.29
CA ASN A 6 2.05 -10.44 -2.42
C ASN A 6 2.18 -11.87 -1.88
N THR A 7 1.18 -12.70 -2.11
CA THR A 7 1.11 -14.07 -1.60
C THR A 7 2.02 -15.06 -2.35
N ASP A 8 2.56 -14.67 -3.51
CA ASP A 8 3.52 -15.47 -4.29
C ASP A 8 4.91 -15.49 -3.64
N ASN A 9 5.35 -14.35 -3.10
CA ASN A 9 6.72 -14.18 -2.59
C ASN A 9 6.80 -13.63 -1.15
N GLY A 10 5.66 -13.37 -0.51
CA GLY A 10 5.56 -12.88 0.87
C GLY A 10 5.91 -11.41 1.07
N LYS A 11 6.27 -10.65 0.01
CA LYS A 11 6.64 -9.23 0.14
C LYS A 11 5.43 -8.37 0.46
N LEU A 12 5.68 -7.34 1.26
CA LEU A 12 4.64 -6.46 1.79
C LEU A 12 4.82 -5.01 1.31
N TYR A 13 3.70 -4.31 1.16
CA TYR A 13 3.64 -2.87 0.98
C TYR A 13 2.74 -2.25 2.03
N VAL A 14 3.22 -1.27 2.78
CA VAL A 14 2.44 -0.49 3.75
C VAL A 14 2.10 0.87 3.16
N GLY A 15 0.84 1.29 3.29
CA GLY A 15 0.38 2.61 2.85
C GLY A 15 -0.63 3.25 3.78
N SER A 16 -0.67 4.58 3.75
CA SER A 16 -1.72 5.38 4.38
C SER A 16 -2.72 5.93 3.36
N ALA A 17 -3.95 6.08 3.83
CA ALA A 17 -5.07 6.57 3.04
C ALA A 17 -5.58 7.91 3.59
N THR A 18 -4.69 8.90 3.71
CA THR A 18 -5.01 10.25 4.22
C THR A 18 -5.70 11.16 3.20
N GLY A 19 -6.12 10.62 2.05
CA GLY A 19 -6.83 11.37 1.00
C GLY A 19 -8.30 11.55 1.33
N ARG A 20 -8.97 12.49 0.64
CA ARG A 20 -10.37 12.87 0.91
C ARG A 20 -11.37 11.70 0.79
N ASN A 21 -11.04 10.69 -0.02
CA ASN A 21 -11.88 9.52 -0.27
C ASN A 21 -11.32 8.25 0.43
N GLY A 22 -10.41 8.42 1.39
CA GLY A 22 -9.91 7.35 2.25
C GLY A 22 -9.35 6.16 1.47
N ILE A 23 -9.62 4.95 2.00
CA ILE A 23 -9.04 3.71 1.50
C ILE A 23 -9.58 3.31 0.12
N TYR A 24 -10.84 3.63 -0.18
CA TYR A 24 -11.46 3.35 -1.46
C TYR A 24 -10.69 3.97 -2.62
N GLN A 25 -10.33 5.25 -2.50
CA GLN A 25 -9.53 5.91 -3.54
C GLN A 25 -8.14 5.31 -3.67
N ARG A 26 -7.50 4.91 -2.57
CA ARG A 26 -6.18 4.27 -2.63
C ARG A 26 -6.24 2.92 -3.34
N TRP A 27 -7.21 2.08 -3.02
CA TRP A 27 -7.34 0.76 -3.64
C TRP A 27 -7.76 0.87 -5.10
N LYS A 28 -8.70 1.76 -5.42
CA LYS A 28 -9.07 2.07 -6.79
C LYS A 28 -7.87 2.54 -7.63
N ASN A 29 -6.98 3.36 -7.08
CA ASN A 29 -5.77 3.79 -7.78
C ASN A 29 -4.82 2.64 -8.18
N TYR A 30 -4.78 1.55 -7.41
CA TYR A 30 -3.98 0.37 -7.75
C TYR A 30 -4.65 -0.49 -8.84
N ILE A 31 -5.97 -0.43 -8.94
CA ILE A 31 -6.76 -1.14 -9.96
C ILE A 31 -6.74 -0.34 -11.28
N ASP A 32 -6.97 0.97 -11.21
CA ASP A 32 -7.15 1.85 -12.37
C ASP A 32 -5.82 2.32 -13.01
N TYR A 33 -4.68 1.73 -12.64
CA TYR A 33 -3.35 2.11 -13.17
C TYR A 33 -3.02 3.61 -13.01
N ASP A 34 -3.46 4.25 -11.91
CA ASP A 34 -3.20 5.68 -11.69
C ASP A 34 -1.68 5.91 -11.54
N ARG A 35 -1.14 6.72 -12.46
CA ARG A 35 0.29 7.09 -12.57
C ARG A 35 0.87 7.76 -11.33
N ARG A 36 0.04 8.13 -10.34
CA ARG A 36 0.42 8.72 -9.05
C ARG A 36 0.71 7.68 -7.95
N GLY A 37 0.63 6.38 -8.27
CA GLY A 37 0.89 5.26 -7.35
C GLY A 37 2.37 5.03 -7.02
N ASN A 38 2.64 4.07 -6.11
CA ASN A 38 4.01 3.70 -5.74
C ASN A 38 4.78 3.08 -6.92
N THR A 39 6.01 3.54 -7.14
CA THR A 39 6.85 3.17 -8.28
C THR A 39 7.10 1.66 -8.38
N GLU A 40 7.35 0.99 -7.27
CA GLU A 40 7.72 -0.44 -7.26
C GLU A 40 6.51 -1.35 -7.50
N LEU A 41 5.36 -1.02 -6.90
CA LEU A 41 4.12 -1.75 -7.19
C LEU A 41 3.74 -1.58 -8.66
N ARG A 42 3.86 -0.37 -9.23
CA ARG A 42 3.57 -0.15 -10.65
C ARG A 42 4.48 -0.98 -11.56
N LYS A 43 5.80 -0.96 -11.33
CA LYS A 43 6.75 -1.80 -12.09
C LYS A 43 6.36 -3.27 -12.04
N LEU A 44 5.90 -3.75 -10.90
CA LEU A 44 5.46 -5.14 -10.76
C LEU A 44 4.22 -5.44 -11.60
N VAL A 45 3.21 -4.55 -11.59
CA VAL A 45 2.02 -4.73 -12.45
C VAL A 45 2.38 -4.63 -13.94
N GLU A 46 3.27 -3.71 -14.32
CA GLU A 46 3.75 -3.56 -15.71
C GLU A 46 4.49 -4.81 -16.19
N GLN A 47 5.21 -5.51 -15.30
CA GLN A 47 5.97 -6.72 -15.62
C GLN A 47 5.11 -8.00 -15.63
N GLN A 48 4.18 -8.13 -14.69
CA GLN A 48 3.43 -9.38 -14.47
C GLN A 48 2.01 -9.36 -15.03
N GLY A 49 1.46 -8.17 -15.31
CA GLY A 49 0.09 -7.97 -15.77
C GLY A 49 -0.96 -8.01 -14.66
N GLU A 50 -2.20 -7.66 -15.01
CA GLU A 50 -3.33 -7.53 -14.09
C GLU A 50 -3.72 -8.86 -13.44
N ALA A 51 -3.71 -9.96 -14.21
CA ALA A 51 -4.07 -11.30 -13.70
C ALA A 51 -3.16 -11.75 -12.54
N TYR A 52 -1.89 -11.36 -12.53
CA TYR A 52 -0.98 -11.64 -11.42
C TYR A 52 -1.41 -10.90 -10.16
N VAL A 53 -1.77 -9.61 -10.28
CA VAL A 53 -2.26 -8.81 -9.14
C VAL A 53 -3.53 -9.40 -8.57
N GLU A 54 -4.50 -9.75 -9.41
CA GLU A 54 -5.76 -10.37 -8.97
C GLU A 54 -5.55 -11.69 -8.23
N THR A 55 -4.57 -12.48 -8.67
CA THR A 55 -4.27 -13.80 -8.10
C THR A 55 -3.47 -13.69 -6.80
N HIS A 56 -2.50 -12.78 -6.75
CA HIS A 56 -1.46 -12.78 -5.72
C HIS A 56 -1.53 -11.62 -4.74
N PHE A 57 -2.28 -10.54 -5.02
CA PHE A 57 -2.34 -9.42 -4.08
C PHE A 57 -3.49 -9.57 -3.09
N ARG A 58 -3.16 -9.47 -1.80
CA ARG A 58 -4.13 -9.40 -0.71
C ARG A 58 -4.07 -8.04 -0.04
N TYR A 59 -5.20 -7.34 -0.03
CA TYR A 59 -5.37 -6.06 0.63
C TYR A 59 -5.89 -6.28 2.05
N THR A 60 -5.29 -5.63 3.04
CA THR A 60 -5.67 -5.79 4.46
C THR A 60 -5.63 -4.45 5.16
N LEU A 61 -6.68 -4.15 5.93
CA LEU A 61 -6.72 -2.97 6.80
C LEU A 61 -5.92 -3.25 8.07
N LEU A 62 -4.95 -2.39 8.39
CA LEU A 62 -4.17 -2.48 9.64
C LEU A 62 -4.79 -1.64 10.75
N GLU A 63 -5.07 -0.37 10.44
CA GLU A 63 -5.61 0.59 11.42
C GLU A 63 -6.57 1.56 10.72
N HIS A 64 -7.66 1.90 11.40
CA HIS A 64 -8.59 2.92 10.97
C HIS A 64 -8.26 4.27 11.63
N TYR A 65 -8.26 5.35 10.84
CA TYR A 65 -8.08 6.71 11.31
C TYR A 65 -9.14 7.61 10.67
N ASP A 66 -9.87 8.34 11.51
CA ASP A 66 -10.83 9.34 11.04
C ASP A 66 -10.13 10.57 10.46
N SER A 67 -10.88 11.35 9.66
CA SER A 67 -10.38 12.58 9.02
C SER A 67 -9.97 13.68 10.01
N THR A 68 -10.38 13.56 11.27
CA THR A 68 -10.01 14.46 12.37
C THR A 68 -8.62 14.19 12.92
N VAL A 69 -8.04 13.02 12.64
CA VAL A 69 -6.72 12.64 13.14
C VAL A 69 -5.65 13.45 12.40
N PRO A 70 -4.74 14.13 13.13
CA PRO A 70 -3.67 14.91 12.51
C PRO A 70 -2.81 14.07 11.55
N LYS A 71 -2.52 14.63 10.37
CA LYS A 71 -1.77 13.93 9.31
C LYS A 71 -0.40 13.42 9.78
N ASN A 72 0.29 14.17 10.63
CA ASN A 72 1.59 13.77 11.19
C ASN A 72 1.50 12.49 12.04
N VAL A 73 0.40 12.27 12.76
CA VAL A 73 0.16 11.03 13.51
C VAL A 73 0.03 9.86 12.55
N VAL A 74 -0.77 10.00 11.48
CA VAL A 74 -0.94 8.93 10.48
C VAL A 74 0.39 8.61 9.77
N LEU A 75 1.20 9.61 9.44
CA LEU A 75 2.52 9.43 8.82
C LEU A 75 3.53 8.75 9.77
N ALA A 76 3.48 9.07 11.06
CA ALA A 76 4.31 8.40 12.07
C ALA A 76 3.91 6.91 12.19
N ARG A 77 2.61 6.61 12.16
CA ARG A 77 2.11 5.22 12.19
C ARG A 77 2.43 4.45 10.91
N GLU A 78 2.38 5.10 9.76
CA GLU A 78 2.89 4.52 8.51
C GLU A 78 4.37 4.17 8.61
N THR A 79 5.19 5.07 9.14
CA THR A 79 6.62 4.84 9.34
C THR A 79 6.87 3.69 10.31
N TYR A 80 6.12 3.63 11.40
CA TYR A 80 6.18 2.53 12.36
C TYR A 80 5.92 1.18 11.68
N TRP A 81 4.83 1.04 10.92
CA TRP A 81 4.49 -0.22 10.26
C TRP A 81 5.52 -0.63 9.20
N LYS A 82 6.06 0.33 8.45
CA LYS A 82 7.16 0.05 7.50
C LYS A 82 8.41 -0.51 8.19
N GLN A 83 8.71 -0.02 9.40
CA GLN A 83 9.83 -0.52 10.20
C GLN A 83 9.51 -1.89 10.83
N ALA A 84 8.35 -2.03 11.46
CA ALA A 84 7.94 -3.24 12.15
C ALA A 84 7.81 -4.46 11.22
N LEU A 85 7.38 -4.22 9.97
CA LEU A 85 7.21 -5.25 8.95
C LEU A 85 8.37 -5.28 7.94
N ASP A 86 9.42 -4.46 8.16
CA ASP A 86 10.62 -4.34 7.34
C ASP A 86 10.35 -4.19 5.82
N THR A 87 9.32 -3.42 5.47
CA THR A 87 8.83 -3.35 4.10
C THR A 87 9.66 -2.47 3.18
N ARG A 88 10.62 -1.71 3.74
CA ARG A 88 11.60 -0.93 2.97
C ARG A 88 12.73 -1.78 2.42
N LYS A 89 13.19 -2.75 3.20
CA LYS A 89 14.31 -3.62 2.82
C LYS A 89 13.83 -4.92 2.16
N HIS A 90 12.74 -5.48 2.67
CA HIS A 90 12.23 -6.79 2.22
C HIS A 90 10.82 -6.70 1.62
N GLY A 91 10.30 -5.51 1.41
CA GLY A 91 9.00 -5.27 0.80
C GLY A 91 9.06 -4.41 -0.45
N TYR A 92 7.97 -3.68 -0.70
CA TYR A 92 7.79 -2.82 -1.87
C TYR A 92 7.75 -1.32 -1.52
N ASN A 93 8.07 -0.92 -0.28
CA ASN A 93 8.15 0.50 0.06
C ASN A 93 9.51 1.06 -0.34
N ASP A 94 9.51 2.13 -1.14
CA ASP A 94 10.73 2.83 -1.63
C ASP A 94 11.05 4.11 -0.84
N ASN A 95 10.27 4.43 0.20
CA ASN A 95 10.32 5.67 0.97
C ASN A 95 10.33 5.47 2.50
#